data_AF-A0A7W4BAL4-F1
#
_entry.id   AF-A0A7W4BAL4-F1
#
_cell.length_a   1.000
_cell.length_b   1.000
_cell.length_c   1.000
_cell.angle_alpha   90.00
_cell.angle_beta   90.00
_cell.angle_gamma   90.00
#
_symmetry.space_group_name_H-M   'P 1'
#
loop_
_entity.id
_entity.type
_entity.pdbx_description
1 polymer ?
#
loop_
_entity_poly.entity_id
_entity_poly.type
_entity_poly.pdbx_seq_one_letter_code
_entity_poly.pdbx_strand_id
1 'polypeptide(L)'
;MFKFIAILISITSLNALAGEEVKLGVLGNVGADGFFSPKITSFTIEKVEPNSPAEKAGIVAGQKIIAIENCKIPGCPASEAKELMRKESGEILQLLLENEDGSQLPLKVTMSVW
;
A
#
# COMPACT_ATOMS: atom_id res chain seq x y z
N MET A 1 17.04 -41.64 -44.50
CA MET A 1 15.79 -41.15 -43.89
C MET A 1 16.11 -40.65 -42.49
N PHE A 2 16.36 -39.34 -42.33
CA PHE A 2 16.60 -38.72 -41.02
C PHE A 2 15.25 -38.35 -40.39
N LYS A 3 14.91 -38.97 -39.26
CA LYS A 3 13.69 -38.66 -38.50
C LYS A 3 14.01 -37.52 -37.54
N PHE A 4 13.40 -36.35 -37.77
CA PHE A 4 13.48 -35.19 -36.90
C PHE A 4 12.79 -35.50 -35.56
N ILE A 5 13.53 -35.41 -34.46
CA ILE A 5 12.98 -35.45 -33.10
C ILE A 5 12.59 -34.02 -32.75
N ALA A 6 11.29 -33.74 -32.73
CA ALA A 6 10.76 -32.47 -32.22
C ALA A 6 10.75 -32.53 -30.68
N ILE A 7 11.64 -31.79 -30.04
CA ILE A 7 11.66 -31.60 -28.59
C ILE A 7 10.72 -30.43 -28.27
N LEU A 8 9.55 -30.78 -27.72
CA LEU A 8 8.56 -29.82 -27.24
C LEU A 8 9.00 -29.33 -25.85
N ILE A 9 9.69 -28.19 -25.79
CA ILE A 9 10.04 -27.53 -24.52
C ILE A 9 8.79 -26.82 -24.01
N SER A 10 8.01 -27.49 -23.16
CA SER A 10 6.95 -26.83 -22.40
C SER A 10 7.61 -25.90 -21.38
N ILE A 11 7.47 -24.60 -21.62
CA ILE A 11 7.83 -23.56 -20.67
C ILE A 11 6.80 -23.63 -19.54
N THR A 12 7.10 -24.38 -18.48
CA THR A 12 6.34 -24.27 -17.24
C THR A 12 6.72 -22.96 -16.59
N SER A 13 5.86 -21.95 -16.73
CA SER A 13 5.98 -20.69 -16.03
C SER A 13 6.05 -20.97 -14.53
N LEU A 14 7.25 -20.84 -13.96
CA LEU A 14 7.46 -20.85 -12.52
C LEU A 14 6.90 -19.52 -12.00
N ASN A 15 5.60 -19.48 -11.72
CA ASN A 15 5.04 -18.38 -10.95
C ASN A 15 5.67 -18.48 -9.56
N ALA A 16 6.68 -17.66 -9.29
CA ALA A 16 7.23 -17.49 -7.96
C ALA A 16 6.07 -17.03 -7.08
N LEU A 17 5.65 -17.88 -6.14
CA LEU A 17 4.73 -17.51 -5.06
C LEU A 17 5.45 -16.48 -4.20
N ALA A 18 5.30 -15.20 -4.56
CA ALA A 18 5.65 -14.10 -3.69
C ALA A 18 4.82 -14.29 -2.41
N GLY A 19 5.48 -14.26 -1.25
CA GLY A 19 4.82 -14.38 0.04
C GLY A 19 3.74 -13.29 0.15
N GLU A 20 2.51 -13.75 0.21
CA GLU A 20 1.30 -12.97 0.35
C GLU A 20 1.34 -12.25 1.73
N GLU A 21 1.50 -10.93 1.75
CA GLU A 21 1.62 -10.12 2.98
C GLU A 21 0.40 -9.20 3.14
N VAL A 22 -0.08 -9.02 4.38
CA VAL A 22 -1.15 -8.05 4.66
C VAL A 22 -0.61 -6.65 4.47
N LYS A 23 -1.00 -6.00 3.37
CA LYS A 23 -0.52 -4.67 2.97
C LYS A 23 -1.68 -3.82 2.47
N LEU A 24 -1.58 -2.51 2.66
CA LEU A 24 -2.57 -1.56 2.13
C LEU A 24 -2.59 -1.56 0.59
N GLY A 25 -1.42 -1.69 -0.05
CA GLY A 25 -1.27 -1.70 -1.51
C GLY A 25 -1.23 -0.31 -2.15
N VAL A 26 -0.50 0.61 -1.51
CA VAL A 26 -0.16 1.91 -2.09
C VAL A 26 1.35 2.05 -2.19
N LEU A 27 1.79 2.72 -3.25
CA LEU A 27 3.12 3.33 -3.34
C LEU A 27 2.93 4.82 -3.24
N GLY A 28 3.75 5.48 -2.44
CA GLY A 28 3.63 6.91 -2.21
C GLY A 28 4.94 7.54 -1.82
N ASN A 29 5.00 8.85 -2.04
CA ASN A 29 6.08 9.69 -1.57
C ASN A 29 5.83 10.05 -0.10
N VAL A 30 6.75 9.64 0.77
CA VAL A 30 6.67 9.93 2.21
C VAL A 30 7.79 10.89 2.58
N GLY A 31 7.42 12.11 2.95
CA GLY A 31 8.33 13.06 3.56
C GLY A 31 8.51 12.74 5.04
N ALA A 32 9.75 12.73 5.50
CA ALA A 32 10.06 12.59 6.92
C ALA A 32 11.20 13.53 7.31
N ASP A 33 11.13 14.06 8.54
CA ASP A 33 12.14 14.96 9.10
C ASP A 33 12.58 14.51 10.51
N GLY A 34 13.87 14.63 10.81
CA GLY A 34 14.47 14.26 12.09
C GLY A 34 15.35 13.00 12.05
N PHE A 35 16.39 12.95 12.90
CA PHE A 35 17.41 11.88 12.87
C PHE A 35 17.16 10.75 13.87
N PHE A 36 16.78 11.05 15.12
CA PHE A 36 16.59 10.04 16.17
C PHE A 36 15.12 9.63 16.38
N SER A 37 14.17 10.41 15.86
CA SER A 37 12.73 10.14 15.94
C SER A 37 12.02 10.86 14.79
N PRO A 38 12.19 10.35 13.56
CA PRO A 38 11.67 11.03 12.38
C PRO A 38 10.16 11.15 12.45
N LYS A 39 9.64 12.32 12.11
CA LYS A 39 8.22 12.60 11.99
C LYS A 39 7.85 12.70 10.52
N ILE A 40 6.72 12.11 10.15
CA ILE A 40 6.18 12.20 8.81
C ILE A 40 5.70 13.65 8.59
N THR A 41 6.20 14.26 7.53
CA THR A 41 5.85 15.62 7.10
C THR A 41 4.85 15.61 5.95
N SER A 42 4.85 14.55 5.13
CA SER A 42 3.88 14.36 4.04
C SER A 42 3.75 12.88 3.68
N PHE A 43 2.58 12.51 3.15
CA PHE A 43 2.36 11.22 2.51
C PHE A 43 1.43 11.43 1.32
N THR A 44 1.99 11.41 0.12
CA THR A 44 1.25 11.52 -1.15
C THR A 44 1.20 10.16 -1.83
N ILE A 45 0.01 9.71 -2.22
CA ILE A 45 -0.16 8.44 -2.95
C ILE A 45 0.20 8.66 -4.42
N GLU A 46 1.18 7.91 -4.91
CA GLU A 46 1.66 7.99 -6.30
C GLU A 46 1.06 6.88 -7.16
N LYS A 47 0.86 5.70 -6.59
CA LYS A 47 0.26 4.54 -7.27
C LYS A 47 -0.54 3.69 -6.29
N VAL A 48 -1.60 3.09 -6.80
CA VAL A 48 -2.42 2.09 -6.10
C VAL A 48 -2.26 0.77 -6.84
N GLU A 49 -2.01 -0.30 -6.09
CA GLU A 49 -1.80 -1.63 -6.67
C GLU A 49 -3.15 -2.30 -6.98
N PRO A 50 -3.29 -2.99 -8.12
CA PRO A 50 -4.54 -3.62 -8.50
C PRO A 50 -4.90 -4.76 -7.56
N ASN A 51 -6.19 -4.94 -7.30
CA ASN A 51 -6.79 -5.90 -6.36
C ASN A 51 -6.42 -5.70 -4.88
N SER A 52 -5.71 -4.62 -4.55
CA SER A 52 -5.30 -4.32 -3.17
C SER A 52 -6.46 -3.82 -2.29
N PRO A 53 -6.31 -3.85 -0.96
CA PRO A 53 -7.22 -3.18 -0.04
C PRO A 53 -7.46 -1.70 -0.36
N ALA A 54 -6.40 -0.99 -0.77
CA ALA A 54 -6.49 0.43 -1.14
C ALA A 54 -7.38 0.65 -2.37
N GLU A 55 -7.21 -0.13 -3.44
CA GLU A 55 -8.04 -0.03 -4.64
C GLU A 55 -9.51 -0.32 -4.31
N LYS A 56 -9.77 -1.41 -3.56
CA LYS A 56 -11.11 -1.80 -3.13
C LYS A 56 -11.79 -0.74 -2.26
N ALA A 57 -11.00 0.03 -1.50
CA ALA A 57 -11.49 1.12 -0.69
C ALA A 57 -11.64 2.45 -1.47
N GLY A 58 -11.34 2.47 -2.77
CA GLY A 58 -11.48 3.66 -3.61
C GLY A 58 -10.37 4.70 -3.43
N ILE A 59 -9.21 4.28 -2.91
CA ILE A 59 -8.01 5.13 -2.88
C ILE A 59 -7.50 5.31 -4.31
N VAL A 60 -7.10 6.52 -4.65
CA VAL A 60 -6.55 6.87 -5.97
C VAL A 60 -5.24 7.65 -5.84
N ALA A 61 -4.41 7.60 -6.89
CA ALA A 61 -3.21 8.42 -6.97
C ALA A 61 -3.56 9.93 -6.92
N GLY A 62 -2.67 10.72 -6.32
CA GLY A 62 -2.85 12.16 -6.10
C GLY A 62 -3.44 12.52 -4.74
N GLN A 63 -4.13 11.58 -4.07
CA GLN A 63 -4.61 11.80 -2.70
C GLN A 63 -3.45 11.85 -1.70
N LYS A 64 -3.65 12.61 -0.62
CA LYS A 64 -2.71 12.64 0.51
C LYS A 64 -3.30 11.93 1.72
N ILE A 65 -2.50 11.15 2.42
CA ILE A 65 -2.87 10.60 3.73
C ILE A 65 -2.53 11.65 4.78
N ILE A 66 -3.56 12.22 5.41
CA ILE A 66 -3.43 13.28 6.43
C ILE A 66 -3.67 12.76 7.85
N ALA A 67 -4.18 11.53 8.01
CA ALA A 67 -4.15 10.81 9.27
C ALA A 67 -4.18 9.29 9.09
N ILE A 68 -3.55 8.58 10.02
CA ILE A 68 -3.57 7.12 10.16
C ILE A 68 -4.10 6.83 11.56
N GLU A 69 -5.28 6.23 11.67
CA GLU A 69 -5.99 6.05 12.94
C GLU A 69 -6.10 7.37 13.73
N ASN A 70 -5.42 7.48 14.86
CA ASN A 70 -5.38 8.67 15.72
C ASN A 70 -4.13 9.55 15.47
N CYS A 71 -3.24 9.17 14.57
CA CYS A 71 -1.98 9.84 14.31
C CYS A 71 -2.08 10.77 13.09
N LYS A 72 -1.98 12.08 13.33
CA LYS A 72 -2.12 13.11 12.28
C LYS A 72 -0.81 13.36 11.55
N ILE A 73 -0.90 13.59 10.25
CA ILE A 73 0.22 13.98 9.37
C ILE A 73 -0.07 15.40 8.86
N PRO A 74 0.87 16.35 8.98
CA PRO A 74 2.23 16.20 9.50
C PRO A 74 2.30 16.01 11.02
N GLY A 75 3.40 15.41 11.49
CA GLY A 75 3.75 15.32 12.92
C GLY A 75 3.74 13.92 13.52
N CYS A 76 3.09 12.96 12.85
CA CYS A 76 3.08 11.56 13.26
C CYS A 76 4.51 10.97 13.27
N PRO A 77 4.99 10.37 14.38
CA PRO A 77 6.24 9.63 14.37
C PRO A 77 6.21 8.49 13.35
N ALA A 78 7.26 8.35 12.54
CA ALA A 78 7.30 7.32 11.50
C ALA A 78 7.22 5.89 12.07
N SER A 79 7.75 5.68 13.28
CA SER A 79 7.62 4.41 14.00
C SER A 79 6.16 4.11 14.37
N GLU A 80 5.44 5.10 14.90
CA GLU A 80 4.04 4.98 15.30
C GLU A 80 3.14 4.76 14.08
N ALA A 81 3.34 5.53 13.00
CA ALA A 81 2.63 5.34 11.74
C ALA A 81 2.80 3.91 11.20
N LYS A 82 4.04 3.38 11.25
CA LYS A 82 4.34 2.01 10.81
C LYS A 82 3.66 0.97 11.69
N GLU A 83 3.59 1.19 13.00
CA GLU A 83 2.88 0.29 13.92
C GLU A 83 1.38 0.33 13.69
N LEU A 84 0.78 1.52 13.50
CA LEU A 84 -0.65 1.66 13.22
C LEU A 84 -1.07 1.04 11.87
N MET A 85 -0.19 1.06 10.88
CA MET A 85 -0.41 0.41 9.58
C MET A 85 -0.26 -1.12 9.62
N ARG A 86 0.35 -1.69 10.68
CA ARG A 86 0.43 -3.15 10.84
C ARG A 86 -0.93 -3.65 11.31
N LYS A 87 -1.56 -4.41 10.44
CA LYS A 87 -2.90 -4.98 10.64
C LYS A 87 -2.90 -6.43 10.22
N GLU A 88 -3.78 -7.20 10.81
CA GLU A 88 -4.09 -8.56 10.37
C GLU A 88 -5.14 -8.55 9.26
N SER A 89 -5.25 -9.67 8.55
CA SER A 89 -6.28 -9.83 7.51
C SER A 89 -7.67 -9.75 8.14
N GLY A 90 -8.55 -8.94 7.57
CA GLY A 90 -9.89 -8.67 8.07
C GLY A 90 -9.99 -7.50 9.05
N GLU A 91 -8.86 -6.98 9.56
CA GLU A 91 -8.89 -5.79 10.40
C GLU A 91 -9.15 -4.52 9.60
N ILE A 92 -9.70 -3.51 10.28
CA ILE A 92 -9.96 -2.21 9.68
C ILE A 92 -8.80 -1.27 10.01
N LEU A 93 -8.27 -0.62 8.98
CA LEU A 93 -7.38 0.54 9.06
C LEU A 93 -8.20 1.81 8.78
N GLN A 94 -8.23 2.73 9.73
CA GLN A 94 -8.88 4.03 9.53
C GLN A 94 -7.87 5.03 8.96
N LEU A 95 -8.23 5.67 7.86
CA LEU A 95 -7.42 6.70 7.22
C LEU A 95 -8.26 7.97 7.06
N LEU A 96 -7.58 9.12 7.07
CA LEU A 96 -8.15 10.36 6.58
C LEU A 96 -7.36 10.78 5.35
N LEU A 97 -8.04 10.88 4.22
CA LEU A 97 -7.46 11.31 2.96
C LEU A 97 -7.84 12.75 2.66
N GLU A 98 -6.97 13.45 1.95
CA GLU A 98 -7.24 14.75 1.34
C GLU A 98 -7.16 14.59 -0.18
N ASN A 99 -8.23 15.01 -0.87
CA ASN A 99 -8.30 15.07 -2.32
C ASN A 99 -7.60 16.33 -2.87
N GLU A 100 -7.40 16.40 -4.18
CA GLU A 100 -6.78 17.56 -4.83
C GLU A 100 -7.55 18.87 -4.62
N ASP A 101 -8.87 18.81 -4.45
CA ASP A 101 -9.73 19.96 -4.14
C ASP A 101 -9.70 20.40 -2.66
N GLY A 102 -8.90 19.71 -1.84
CA GLY A 102 -8.79 19.94 -0.39
C GLY A 102 -9.92 19.31 0.44
N SER A 103 -10.87 18.61 -0.20
CA SER A 103 -11.90 17.88 0.53
C SER A 103 -11.30 16.71 1.30
N GLN A 104 -11.82 16.48 2.51
CA GLN A 104 -11.36 15.40 3.38
C GLN A 104 -12.29 14.20 3.29
N LEU A 105 -11.71 13.02 3.08
CA LEU A 105 -12.41 11.76 2.95
C LEU A 105 -11.98 10.80 4.08
N PRO A 106 -12.79 10.63 5.14
CA PRO A 106 -12.55 9.60 6.13
C PRO A 106 -12.86 8.23 5.50
N LEU A 107 -11.89 7.31 5.55
CA LEU A 107 -11.97 6.01 4.91
C LEU A 107 -11.67 4.88 5.89
N LYS A 108 -12.47 3.81 5.82
CA LYS A 108 -12.26 2.56 6.55
C LYS A 108 -11.83 1.50 5.55
N VAL A 109 -10.58 1.07 5.65
CA VAL A 109 -10.01 0.07 4.74
C VAL A 109 -9.97 -1.28 5.43
N THR A 110 -10.62 -2.28 4.85
CA THR A 110 -10.50 -3.67 5.32
C THR A 110 -9.22 -4.27 4.76
N MET A 111 -8.26 -4.55 5.65
CA MET A 111 -6.96 -5.07 5.30
C MET A 111 -7.07 -6.53 4.84
N SER A 112 -6.36 -6.89 3.80
CA SER A 112 -6.30 -8.26 3.31
C SER A 112 -4.92 -8.60 2.81
N VAL A 113 -4.66 -9.89 2.75
CA VAL A 113 -3.57 -10.48 1.98
C VAL A 113 -3.84 -10.26 0.50
N TRP A 114 -2.81 -9.92 -0.29
CA TRP A 114 -2.86 -9.79 -1.75
C TRP A 114 -1.46 -9.91 -2.37
#